data_AF-A0A562SUF0-F1
#
_entry.id   AF-A0A562SUF0-F1
#
_cell.length_a   1.000
_cell.length_b   1.000
_cell.length_c   1.000
_cell.angle_alpha   90.00
_cell.angle_beta   90.00
_cell.angle_gamma   90.00
#
_symmetry.space_group_name_H-M   'P 1'
#
loop_
_entity.id
_entity.type
_entity.pdbx_description
1 polymer ?
#
loop_
_entity_poly.entity_id
_entity_poly.type
_entity_poly.pdbx_seq_one_letter_code
_entity_poly.pdbx_strand_id
1 'polypeptide(L)'
;MSLQETPAASSRPTMFPLSAADGVDDTPSQSNTAAETAPHSGLSQSNLEEVMTYLRKARLRAEKVRDNSPAGSYLESVLTRTMAGLDRELAQLSYLLAKRDHPAPQATKMRPAI
;
A
#
# COMPACT_ATOMS: atom_id res chain seq x y z
N MET A 1 71.23 -8.07 -25.29
CA MET A 1 70.41 -7.20 -26.14
C MET A 1 69.38 -6.54 -25.25
N SER A 2 69.53 -5.22 -25.09
CA SER A 2 68.70 -4.33 -24.28
C SER A 2 67.42 -3.93 -25.01
N LEU A 3 66.58 -3.17 -24.26
CA LEU A 3 65.40 -2.36 -24.61
C LEU A 3 64.07 -3.03 -24.19
N GLN A 4 63.17 -2.45 -23.39
CA GLN A 4 63.15 -1.18 -22.64
C GLN A 4 61.90 -1.17 -21.72
N GLU A 5 61.98 -0.44 -20.62
CA GLU A 5 60.94 -0.13 -19.63
C GLU A 5 59.97 1.01 -20.07
N THR A 6 58.71 0.98 -19.57
CA THR A 6 57.83 2.12 -19.14
C THR A 6 57.36 3.19 -20.18
N PRO A 7 56.53 4.22 -19.85
CA PRO A 7 55.29 4.34 -19.04
C PRO A 7 54.13 5.15 -19.73
N ALA A 8 52.97 5.23 -19.05
CA ALA A 8 51.92 6.29 -18.97
C ALA A 8 51.64 7.32 -20.10
N ALA A 9 50.34 7.55 -20.38
CA ALA A 9 49.73 8.86 -20.72
C ALA A 9 48.18 8.74 -20.62
N SER A 10 47.50 9.12 -19.54
CA SER A 10 46.96 10.46 -19.21
C SER A 10 46.71 11.42 -20.40
N SER A 11 45.44 11.71 -20.71
CA SER A 11 44.96 13.03 -21.17
C SER A 11 43.42 13.16 -21.09
N ARG A 12 43.01 13.80 -20.00
CA ARG A 12 41.92 14.76 -19.67
C ARG A 12 40.96 15.35 -20.77
N PRO A 13 39.91 16.11 -20.34
CA PRO A 13 38.53 16.04 -20.84
C PRO A 13 38.12 17.22 -21.75
N THR A 14 37.08 17.00 -22.56
CA THR A 14 36.42 18.02 -23.41
C THR A 14 35.09 17.41 -23.84
N MET A 15 33.90 18.00 -23.83
CA MET A 15 33.37 19.32 -23.53
C MET A 15 31.86 19.09 -23.34
N PHE A 16 31.26 19.74 -22.34
CA PHE A 16 29.83 20.02 -22.34
C PHE A 16 29.49 20.90 -23.56
N PRO A 17 28.43 20.59 -24.34
CA PRO A 17 27.68 21.65 -24.98
C PRO A 17 26.68 22.22 -23.97
N LEU A 18 27.05 23.37 -23.39
CA LEU A 18 26.09 24.29 -22.79
C LEU A 18 25.36 24.98 -23.95
N SER A 19 24.19 24.48 -24.33
CA SER A 19 23.30 25.19 -25.26
C SER A 19 22.09 25.67 -24.47
N ALA A 20 22.04 26.98 -24.31
CA ALA A 20 21.03 27.71 -23.59
C ALA A 20 19.67 27.71 -24.32
N ALA A 21 18.63 27.75 -23.49
CA ALA A 21 17.36 28.42 -23.71
C ALA A 21 16.57 28.01 -24.97
N ASP A 22 15.66 27.06 -24.77
CA ASP A 22 14.31 27.22 -25.32
C ASP A 22 13.30 26.90 -24.22
N GLY A 23 12.28 27.75 -24.13
CA GLY A 23 11.35 27.79 -23.02
C GLY A 23 10.43 26.58 -23.03
N VAL A 24 10.49 25.79 -21.96
CA VAL A 24 9.40 24.92 -21.54
C VAL A 24 9.08 25.31 -20.10
N ASP A 25 8.17 26.28 -20.01
CA ASP A 25 7.33 26.47 -18.84
C ASP A 25 6.31 25.31 -18.86
N ASP A 26 6.72 24.15 -18.34
CA ASP A 26 5.77 23.11 -17.92
C ASP A 26 6.01 22.86 -16.44
N THR A 27 5.20 23.59 -15.70
CA THR A 27 4.88 23.44 -14.29
C THR A 27 4.86 21.96 -13.89
N PRO A 28 5.57 21.52 -12.82
CA PRO A 28 4.98 20.51 -11.96
C PRO A 28 3.91 21.25 -11.15
N SER A 29 2.79 21.58 -11.83
CA SER A 29 1.57 21.96 -11.14
C SER A 29 1.29 20.81 -10.20
N GLN A 30 1.45 21.13 -8.91
CA GLN A 30 0.91 20.37 -7.80
C GLN A 30 -0.60 20.29 -8.02
N SER A 31 -1.02 19.37 -8.88
CA SER A 31 -2.30 18.75 -8.74
C SER A 31 -2.15 17.86 -7.50
N ASN A 32 -2.35 18.51 -6.35
CA ASN A 32 -3.31 17.99 -5.41
C ASN A 32 -4.53 17.59 -6.24
N THR A 33 -4.51 16.36 -6.78
CA THR A 33 -5.75 15.65 -7.04
C THR A 33 -6.39 15.65 -5.68
N ALA A 34 -7.26 16.65 -5.49
CA ALA A 34 -8.26 16.66 -4.47
C ALA A 34 -8.69 15.20 -4.39
N ALA A 35 -8.35 14.57 -3.27
CA ALA A 35 -8.92 13.29 -2.91
C ALA A 35 -10.41 13.56 -2.98
N GLU A 36 -10.95 13.26 -4.15
CA GLU A 36 -12.35 13.31 -4.47
C GLU A 36 -12.92 12.51 -3.32
N THR A 37 -13.52 13.23 -2.40
CA THR A 37 -14.14 12.66 -1.23
C THR A 37 -15.37 12.03 -1.82
N ALA A 38 -15.16 10.88 -2.48
CA ALA A 38 -16.19 10.02 -2.96
C ALA A 38 -17.09 9.87 -1.75
N PRO A 39 -18.37 10.23 -1.85
CA PRO A 39 -19.27 10.08 -0.74
C PRO A 39 -19.09 8.63 -0.32
N HIS A 40 -18.65 8.42 0.91
CA HIS A 40 -18.58 7.08 1.48
C HIS A 40 -20.02 6.58 1.44
N SER A 41 -20.39 5.93 0.34
CA SER A 41 -21.71 5.36 0.11
C SER A 41 -21.87 4.42 1.28
N GLY A 42 -22.72 4.84 2.23
CA GLY A 42 -22.64 4.37 3.61
C GLY A 42 -22.56 2.86 3.61
N LEU A 43 -21.37 2.32 3.94
CA LEU A 43 -21.17 0.89 3.92
C LEU A 43 -22.14 0.29 4.94
N SER A 44 -23.16 -0.38 4.40
CA SER A 44 -24.18 -1.05 5.19
C SER A 44 -23.55 -2.23 5.93
N GLN A 45 -24.08 -2.55 7.11
CA GLN A 45 -23.67 -3.74 7.85
C GLN A 45 -23.77 -5.01 7.00
N SER A 46 -24.83 -5.13 6.20
CA SER A 46 -24.99 -6.24 5.24
C SER A 46 -23.82 -6.37 4.28
N ASN A 47 -23.29 -5.24 3.79
CA ASN A 47 -22.17 -5.22 2.85
C ASN A 47 -20.88 -5.64 3.56
N LEU A 48 -20.68 -5.23 4.82
CA LEU A 48 -19.52 -5.68 5.61
C LEU A 48 -19.59 -7.19 5.88
N GLU A 49 -20.76 -7.72 6.24
CA GLU A 49 -20.95 -9.16 6.47
C GLU A 49 -20.71 -9.99 5.21
N GLU A 50 -21.14 -9.48 4.04
CA GLU A 50 -20.86 -10.09 2.75
C GLU A 50 -19.35 -10.11 2.46
N VAL A 51 -18.66 -8.98 2.66
CA VAL A 51 -17.20 -8.90 2.49
C VAL A 51 -16.49 -9.87 3.44
N MET A 52 -16.88 -9.93 4.72
CA MET A 52 -16.31 -10.90 5.67
C MET A 52 -16.53 -12.35 5.21
N THR A 53 -17.71 -12.66 4.67
CA THR A 53 -18.01 -13.99 4.13
C THR A 53 -17.12 -14.32 2.93
N TYR A 54 -16.91 -13.36 2.04
CA TYR A 54 -15.99 -13.48 0.91
C TYR A 54 -14.54 -13.72 1.38
N LEU A 55 -14.04 -12.93 2.34
CA LEU A 55 -12.68 -13.05 2.85
C LEU A 55 -12.43 -14.40 3.54
N ARG A 56 -13.41 -14.90 4.32
CA ARG A 56 -13.33 -16.26 4.89
C ARG A 56 -13.23 -17.34 3.82
N LYS A 57 -14.02 -17.24 2.75
CA LYS A 57 -13.93 -18.16 1.61
C LYS A 57 -12.59 -18.07 0.89
N ALA A 58 -12.06 -16.87 0.69
CA ALA A 58 -10.76 -16.65 0.10
C ALA A 58 -9.64 -17.28 0.94
N ARG A 59 -9.69 -17.11 2.27
CA ARG A 59 -8.74 -17.73 3.21
C ARG A 59 -8.76 -19.25 3.11
N LEU A 60 -9.95 -19.87 3.15
CA LEU A 60 -10.10 -21.32 3.01
C LEU A 60 -9.56 -21.84 1.67
N ARG A 61 -9.70 -21.06 0.60
CA ARG A 61 -9.10 -21.41 -0.70
C ARG A 61 -7.58 -21.31 -0.67
N ALA A 62 -7.03 -20.25 -0.09
CA ALA A 62 -5.59 -20.08 0.04
C ALA A 62 -4.96 -21.22 0.86
N GLU A 63 -5.62 -21.65 1.92
CA GLU A 63 -5.23 -22.81 2.74
C GLU A 63 -5.18 -24.09 1.90
N LYS A 64 -6.26 -24.40 1.18
CA LYS A 64 -6.31 -25.56 0.27
C LYS A 64 -5.20 -25.54 -0.79
N VAL A 65 -4.89 -24.38 -1.36
CA VAL A 65 -3.81 -24.28 -2.36
C VAL A 65 -2.45 -24.48 -1.69
N ARG A 66 -2.23 -23.94 -0.49
CA ARG A 66 -0.96 -24.09 0.25
C ARG A 66 -0.71 -25.56 0.57
N ASP A 67 -1.73 -26.29 1.00
CA ASP A 67 -1.58 -27.70 1.40
C ASP A 67 -1.18 -28.61 0.22
N ASN A 68 -1.42 -28.16 -1.02
CA ASN A 68 -0.98 -28.83 -2.25
C ASN A 68 0.29 -28.21 -2.86
N SER A 69 0.85 -27.16 -2.24
CA SER A 69 2.04 -26.47 -2.74
C SER A 69 3.32 -27.16 -2.25
N PRO A 70 4.39 -27.20 -3.06
CA PRO A 70 5.67 -27.73 -2.61
C PRO A 70 6.22 -26.92 -1.42
N ALA A 71 6.74 -27.62 -0.41
CA ALA A 71 7.37 -27.00 0.75
C ALA A 71 8.60 -26.17 0.35
N GLY A 72 8.77 -25.02 0.98
CA GLY A 72 9.81 -24.04 0.67
C GLY A 72 9.60 -23.28 -0.64
N SER A 73 8.48 -23.49 -1.33
CA SER A 73 8.20 -22.75 -2.56
C SER A 73 7.84 -21.29 -2.29
N TYR A 74 8.13 -20.42 -3.25
CA TYR A 74 7.66 -19.03 -3.21
C TYR A 74 6.13 -18.96 -3.01
N LEU A 75 5.39 -19.84 -3.69
CA LEU A 75 3.94 -19.92 -3.58
C LEU A 75 3.48 -20.19 -2.13
N GLU A 76 4.12 -21.11 -1.41
CA GLU A 76 3.83 -21.37 0.01
C GLU A 76 4.02 -20.10 0.86
N SER A 77 5.13 -19.38 0.65
CA SER A 77 5.41 -18.14 1.40
C SER A 77 4.38 -17.05 1.10
N VAL A 78 3.98 -16.90 -0.16
CA VAL A 78 2.97 -15.93 -0.60
C VAL A 78 1.61 -16.28 -0.04
N LEU A 79 1.22 -17.56 -0.06
CA LEU A 79 -0.05 -18.02 0.49
C LEU A 79 -0.10 -17.83 2.01
N THR A 80 1.01 -18.11 2.70
CA THR A 80 1.14 -17.87 4.14
C THR A 80 0.95 -16.39 4.47
N ARG A 81 1.61 -15.49 3.73
CA ARG A 81 1.45 -14.05 3.93
C ARG A 81 0.05 -13.56 3.55
N THR A 82 -0.52 -14.10 2.49
CA THR A 82 -1.90 -13.79 2.06
C THR A 82 -2.90 -14.16 3.15
N MET A 83 -2.81 -15.37 3.71
CA MET A 83 -3.69 -15.79 4.81
C MET A 83 -3.55 -14.88 6.03
N ALA A 84 -2.31 -14.51 6.40
CA ALA A 84 -2.09 -13.57 7.50
C ALA A 84 -2.67 -12.17 7.23
N GLY A 85 -2.67 -11.72 5.97
CA GLY A 85 -3.33 -10.48 5.53
C GLY A 85 -4.85 -10.57 5.68
N LEU A 86 -5.45 -11.64 5.17
CA LEU A 86 -6.89 -11.89 5.26
C LEU A 86 -7.38 -11.97 6.72
N ASP A 87 -6.58 -12.60 7.60
CA ASP A 87 -6.90 -12.69 9.03
C ASP A 87 -6.92 -11.30 9.69
N ARG A 88 -6.02 -10.40 9.29
CA ARG A 88 -6.00 -9.00 9.79
C ARG A 88 -7.21 -8.22 9.28
N GLU A 89 -7.55 -8.34 8.01
CA GLU A 89 -8.72 -7.66 7.44
C GLU A 89 -10.02 -8.15 8.10
N LEU A 90 -10.15 -9.46 8.34
CA LEU A 90 -11.29 -10.01 9.08
C LEU A 90 -11.39 -9.47 10.51
N ALA A 91 -10.26 -9.33 11.22
CA ALA A 91 -10.23 -8.75 12.55
C ALA A 91 -10.65 -7.27 12.54
N GLN A 92 -10.18 -6.50 11.55
CA GLN A 92 -10.55 -5.09 11.38
C GLN A 92 -12.05 -4.93 11.11
N LEU A 93 -12.62 -5.73 10.21
CA LEU A 93 -14.05 -5.70 9.91
C LEU A 93 -14.89 -6.10 11.12
N SER A 94 -14.46 -7.13 11.86
CA SER A 94 -15.11 -7.55 13.10
C SER A 94 -15.13 -6.44 14.14
N TYR A 95 -14.02 -5.71 14.27
CA TYR A 95 -13.91 -4.56 15.17
C TYR A 95 -14.83 -3.40 14.77
N LEU A 96 -14.92 -3.10 13.47
CA LEU A 96 -15.80 -2.05 12.96
C LEU A 96 -17.28 -2.37 13.20
N LEU A 97 -17.67 -3.64 13.05
CA LEU A 97 -19.02 -4.09 13.38
C LEU A 97 -19.31 -3.95 14.88
N ALA A 98 -18.43 -4.48 15.74
CA ALA A 98 -18.58 -4.39 17.19
C ALA A 98 -18.70 -2.94 17.71
N LYS A 99 -17.98 -1.99 17.09
CA LYS A 99 -18.05 -0.57 17.44
C LYS A 99 -19.39 0.09 17.09
N ARG A 100 -20.07 -0.34 16.02
CA ARG A 100 -21.34 0.26 15.59
C ARG A 100 -22.50 -0.13 16.52
N ASP A 101 -22.39 -1.26 17.21
CA ASP A 101 -23.39 -1.73 18.16
C ASP A 101 -23.36 -0.99 19.51
N HIS A 102 -22.33 -0.17 19.77
CA HIS A 102 -22.26 0.63 20.99
C HIS A 102 -22.93 1.99 20.78
N PRO A 103 -23.87 2.41 21.65
CA PRO A 103 -24.42 3.75 21.59
C PRO A 103 -23.28 4.75 21.80
N ALA A 104 -23.13 5.70 20.87
CA ALA A 104 -22.17 6.79 21.01
C ALA A 104 -22.36 7.44 22.39
N PRO A 105 -21.27 7.73 23.14
CA PRO A 105 -21.40 8.34 24.46
C PRO A 105 -22.16 9.65 24.29
N GLN A 106 -23.39 9.68 24.80
CA GLN A 106 -24.22 10.88 24.71
C GLN A 106 -23.52 11.96 25.53
N ALA A 107 -23.03 13.00 24.84
CA ALA A 107 -22.46 14.16 25.48
C ALA A 107 -23.49 14.68 26.47
N THR A 108 -23.24 14.44 27.76
CA THR A 108 -24.08 14.91 28.84
C THR A 108 -23.98 16.42 28.79
N LYS A 109 -25.00 17.08 28.22
CA LYS A 109 -25.08 18.53 28.21
C LYS A 109 -25.16 18.95 29.67
N MET A 110 -24.03 19.38 30.24
CA MET A 110 -24.00 20.00 31.55
C MET A 110 -24.94 21.20 31.50
N ARG A 111 -26.06 21.12 32.20
CA ARG A 111 -26.93 22.28 32.39
C ARG A 111 -26.23 23.20 33.40
N PRO A 112 -26.05 24.50 33.09
CA PRO A 112 -25.51 25.43 34.05
C PRO A 112 -26.48 25.56 35.22
N ALA A 113 -25.94 25.61 36.44
CA ALA A 113 -26.71 25.92 37.63
C ALA A 113 -27.16 27.39 37.54
N ILE A 114 -28.46 27.61 37.64
CA ILE A 114 -29.11 28.92 37.81
C ILE A 114 -29.06 29.35 39.27
#